data_AF-A0A919BJ24-F1
#
_entry.id   AF-A0A919BJ24-F1
#
_cell.length_a   1.000
_cell.length_b   1.000
_cell.length_c   1.000
_cell.angle_alpha   90.00
_cell.angle_beta   90.00
_cell.angle_gamma   90.00
#
_symmetry.space_group_name_H-M   'P 1'
#
loop_
_entity.id
_entity.type
_entity.pdbx_description
1 polymer ?
#
loop_
_entity_poly.entity_id
_entity_poly.type
_entity_poly.pdbx_seq_one_letter_code
_entity_poly.pdbx_strand_id
1 'polypeptide(L)' 'MDNVQSNHSFLKFFVPFIVAYFGSKAIFYYFSFEYSLFSDGFHIEKLLVDLGVFGGLFYLGTIMLKFTLASKTKPNSAKI' A
#
# COMPACT_ATOMS: atom_id res chain seq x y z
N MET A 1 4.59 -16.95 22.91
CA MET A 1 3.40 -16.16 22.49
C MET A 1 3.79 -15.00 21.55
N ASP A 2 4.71 -15.27 20.64
CA ASP A 2 5.53 -14.31 19.90
C ASP A 2 5.29 -14.41 18.38
N ASN A 3 4.76 -15.56 17.93
CA ASN A 3 4.50 -15.86 16.52
C ASN A 3 3.19 -15.24 15.98
N VAL A 4 2.18 -14.99 16.82
CA VAL A 4 0.89 -14.43 16.37
C VAL A 4 0.95 -12.90 16.22
N GLN A 5 1.70 -12.22 17.10
CA GLN A 5 1.89 -10.77 17.08
C GLN A 5 2.71 -10.32 15.86
N SER A 6 3.75 -11.07 15.49
CA SER A 6 4.63 -10.77 14.35
C SER A 6 3.92 -10.91 13.01
N ASN A 7 3.11 -11.97 12.84
CA ASN A 7 2.32 -12.20 11.63
C ASN A 7 1.30 -11.07 11.37
N HIS A 8 0.71 -10.52 12.44
CA HIS A 8 -0.25 -9.43 12.30
C HIS A 8 0.41 -8.10 11.90
N SER A 9 1.61 -7.80 12.41
CA SER A 9 2.40 -6.64 11.95
C SER A 9 2.90 -6.81 10.51
N PHE A 10 3.32 -8.02 10.13
CA PHE A 10 3.74 -8.31 8.77
C PHE A 10 2.60 -8.06 7.77
N LEU A 11 1.40 -8.60 8.01
CA LEU A 11 0.25 -8.40 7.12
C LEU A 11 -0.18 -6.93 7.00
N LYS A 12 -0.08 -6.17 8.10
CA LYS A 12 -0.38 -4.72 8.12
C LYS A 12 0.54 -3.89 7.25
N PHE A 13 1.76 -4.36 7.02
CA PHE A 13 2.73 -3.71 6.13
C PHE A 13 2.65 -4.31 4.71
N PHE A 14 2.63 -5.63 4.62
CA PHE A 14 2.73 -6.37 3.36
C PHE A 14 1.51 -6.17 2.46
N VAL A 15 0.30 -6.17 3.02
CA VAL A 15 -0.92 -5.97 2.21
C VAL A 15 -0.94 -4.59 1.55
N PRO A 16 -0.76 -3.48 2.29
CA PRO A 16 -0.64 -2.15 1.68
C PRO A 16 0.54 -2.02 0.72
N PHE A 17 1.67 -2.69 0.99
CA PHE A 17 2.83 -2.72 0.11
C PHE A 17 2.51 -3.35 -1.26
N ILE A 18 1.86 -4.51 -1.27
CA ILE A 18 1.46 -5.20 -2.51
C ILE A 18 0.46 -4.35 -3.30
N VAL A 19 -0.53 -3.76 -2.62
CA VAL A 19 -1.50 -2.85 -3.26
C VAL A 19 -0.79 -1.64 -3.88
N ALA A 20 0.13 -1.02 -3.15
CA ALA A 20 0.89 0.11 -3.65
C ALA A 20 1.79 -0.25 -4.84
N TYR A 21 2.46 -1.40 -4.80
CA TYR A 21 3.36 -1.85 -5.86
C TYR A 21 2.62 -2.13 -7.18
N PHE A 22 1.53 -2.91 -7.13
CA PHE A 22 0.75 -3.18 -8.34
C PHE A 22 -0.05 -1.96 -8.79
N GLY A 23 -0.56 -1.18 -7.84
CA GLY A 23 -1.28 0.06 -8.13
C GLY A 23 -0.41 1.11 -8.81
N SER A 24 0.83 1.31 -8.33
CA SER A 24 1.76 2.27 -8.95
C SER A 24 2.11 1.83 -10.37
N LYS A 25 2.40 0.55 -10.59
CA LYS A 25 2.62 0.00 -11.94
C LYS A 25 1.43 0.21 -12.87
N ALA A 26 0.21 -0.01 -12.39
CA ALA A 26 -1.00 0.20 -13.19
C ALA A 26 -1.19 1.68 -13.57
N ILE A 27 -0.97 2.59 -12.62
CA ILE A 27 -1.01 4.04 -12.87
C ILE A 27 0.06 4.42 -13.89
N PHE A 28 1.31 4.03 -13.68
CA PHE A 28 2.39 4.37 -14.61
C PHE A 28 2.18 3.80 -16.00
N TYR A 29 1.66 2.57 -16.11
CA TYR A 29 1.28 1.99 -17.39
C TYR A 29 0.21 2.84 -18.09
N TYR A 30 -0.86 3.22 -17.38
CA TYR A 30 -1.93 4.04 -17.94
C TYR A 30 -1.46 5.42 -18.42
N PHE A 31 -0.56 6.06 -17.66
CA PHE A 31 -0.02 7.38 -17.99
C PHE A 31 1.22 7.34 -18.89
N SER A 32 1.64 6.15 -19.37
CA SER A 32 2.89 5.97 -20.14
C SER A 32 4.10 6.60 -19.44
N PHE A 33 4.14 6.51 -18.12
CA PHE A 33 5.22 7.06 -17.31
C PHE A 33 6.42 6.11 -17.36
N GLU A 34 7.26 6.30 -18.37
CA GLU A 34 8.52 5.57 -18.52
C GLU A 34 9.60 6.26 -17.68
N TYR A 35 10.03 5.57 -16.63
CA TYR A 35 11.19 5.95 -15.83
C TYR A 35 12.10 4.74 -15.65
N SER A 36 13.31 4.84 -16.22
CA SER A 36 14.37 3.87 -16.05
C SER A 36 15.51 4.54 -15.30
N LEU A 37 15.69 4.18 -14.02
CA LEU A 37 16.74 4.72 -13.14
C LEU A 37 18.17 4.57 -13.70
N PHE A 38 18.36 3.65 -14.65
CA PHE A 38 19.67 3.31 -15.21
C PHE A 38 19.84 3.65 -16.69
N SER A 39 18.76 3.96 -17.43
CA SER A 39 18.87 4.39 -18.84
C SER A 39 18.51 5.84 -19.07
N ASP A 40 17.67 6.44 -18.22
CA ASP A 40 17.45 7.88 -18.23
C ASP A 40 18.47 8.57 -17.31
N GLY A 41 18.82 9.82 -17.61
CA GLY A 41 19.57 10.65 -16.66
C GLY A 41 18.87 10.73 -15.30
N PHE A 42 19.61 11.06 -14.24
CA PHE A 42 19.00 11.21 -12.92
C PHE A 42 18.01 12.39 -12.90
N HIS A 43 16.73 12.10 -13.12
CA HIS A 43 15.64 13.07 -13.08
C HIS A 43 14.93 13.02 -11.72
N ILE A 44 15.27 13.96 -10.85
CA ILE A 44 14.69 14.07 -9.50
C ILE A 44 13.16 14.16 -9.52
N GLU A 45 12.59 14.81 -10.53
CA GLU A 45 11.14 14.94 -10.72
C GLU A 45 10.47 13.58 -10.91
N LYS A 46 11.06 12.72 -11.74
CA LYS A 46 10.52 11.38 -12.00
C LYS A 46 10.60 10.49 -10.76
N LEU A 47 11.69 10.59 -9.98
CA LEU A 47 11.83 9.90 -8.70
C LEU A 47 10.77 10.37 -7.68
N LEU A 48 10.50 11.69 -7.64
CA LEU A 48 9.51 12.26 -6.73
C LEU A 48 8.10 11.77 -7.06
N VAL A 49 7.76 11.66 -8.34
CA VAL A 49 6.49 11.10 -8.81
C VAL A 49 6.38 9.63 -8.43
N ASP A 50 7.43 8.84 -8.64
CA ASP A 50 7.44 7.41 -8.29
C ASP A 50 7.18 7.19 -6.79
N LEU A 51 7.99 7.84 -5.95
CA LEU A 51 7.85 7.80 -4.49
C LEU A 51 6.51 8.36 -4.01
N GLY A 52 6.02 9.42 -4.64
CA GLY A 52 4.75 10.06 -4.30
C GLY A 52 3.55 9.16 -4.57
N VAL A 53 3.49 8.56 -5.77
CA VAL A 53 2.40 7.64 -6.14
C VAL A 53 2.45 6.38 -5.27
N PHE A 54 3.63 5.80 -5.09
CA PHE A 54 3.78 4.62 -4.23
C PHE A 54 3.39 4.92 -2.78
N GLY A 55 3.92 6.01 -2.21
CA GLY A 55 3.63 6.42 -0.83
C GLY A 55 2.16 6.76 -0.61
N GLY A 56 1.53 7.45 -1.56
CA GLY A 56 0.10 7.78 -1.53
C GLY A 56 -0.77 6.54 -1.53
N LEU A 57 -0.51 5.58 -2.43
CA LEU A 57 -1.23 4.31 -2.48
C LEU A 57 -1.00 3.45 -1.25
N PHE A 58 0.24 3.41 -0.74
CA PHE A 58 0.57 2.68 0.48
C PHE A 58 -0.23 3.22 1.66
N TYR A 59 -0.22 4.54 1.86
CA TYR A 59 -0.99 5.18 2.92
C TYR A 59 -2.48 4.89 2.81
N LEU A 60 -3.04 5.02 1.60
CA LEU A 60 -4.45 4.71 1.34
C LEU A 60 -4.77 3.23 1.64
N GLY A 61 -3.88 2.32 1.26
CA GLY A 61 -3.96 0.89 1.58
C GLY A 61 -3.94 0.63 3.09
N THR A 62 -3.11 1.34 3.86
CA THR A 62 -3.11 1.21 5.33
C THR A 62 -4.45 1.64 5.94
N ILE A 63 -5.05 2.72 5.43
CA ILE A 63 -6.36 3.21 5.88
C ILE A 63 -7.45 2.20 5.55
N MET A 64 -7.49 1.73 4.30
CA MET A 64 -8.45 0.72 3.83
C MET A 64 -8.39 -0.57 4.67
N LEU A 65 -7.19 -1.04 4.96
CA LEU A 65 -7.00 -2.23 5.80
C LEU A 65 -7.50 -1.99 7.22
N LYS A 66 -7.19 -0.83 7.82
CA LYS A 66 -7.68 -0.47 9.17
C LYS A 66 -9.20 -0.44 9.23
N PHE A 67 -9.86 0.18 8.26
CA PHE A 67 -11.33 0.20 8.19
C PHE A 67 -11.91 -1.21 8.06
N THR A 68 -11.38 -2.02 7.14
CA THR A 68 -11.86 -3.40 6.91
C THR A 68 -11.71 -4.27 8.15
N LEU A 69 -10.60 -4.14 8.87
CA LEU A 69 -10.36 -4.85 10.12
C LEU A 69 -11.27 -4.36 11.25
N ALA A 70 -11.49 -3.05 11.38
CA ALA A 70 -12.38 -2.47 12.38
C ALA A 70 -13.85 -2.87 12.18
N SER A 71 -14.31 -3.00 10.93
CA SER A 71 -15.66 -3.45 10.61
C SER A 71 -15.92 -4.91 10.98
N LYS A 72 -14.88 -5.77 10.98
CA LYS A 72 -14.98 -7.17 11.41
C LYS A 72 -15.07 -7.35 12.93
N THR A 73 -14.72 -6.34 13.72
CA THR A 73 -14.64 -6.44 15.19
C THR A 73 -15.89 -5.98 15.94
N LYS A 74 -16.97 -5.54 15.27
CA LYS A 74 -18.26 -5.32 15.96
C LYS A 74 -18.85 -6.69 16.33
N PRO A 75 -18.83 -7.12 17.61
CA PRO A 75 -19.51 -8.33 18.01
C PRO A 75 -21.01 -8.01 18.03
N ASN A 76 -21.78 -8.94 17.49
CA ASN A 76 -23.22 -8.99 17.59
C ASN A 76 -23.61 -9.30 19.06
N SER A 77 -23.39 -8.36 19.97
CA SER A 77 -23.94 -8.40 21.34
C SER A 77 -25.15 -7.47 21.41
N ALA A 78 -26.19 -7.84 20.67
CA ALA A 78 -27.53 -7.30 20.79
C ALA A 78 -28.52 -8.45 20.57
N LYS A 79 -28.54 -9.36 21.54
CA LYS A 79 -29.51 -10.45 21.78
C LYS A 79 -28.89 -11.24 22.95
N ILE A 80 -29.46 -11.40 24.13
CA ILE A 80 -30.84 -11.35 24.64
C ILE A 80 -30.73 -10.90 26.09
#